data_AF-A0A7G8E5S8-F1
#
_entry.id   AF-A0A7G8E5S8-F1
#
_cell.length_a   1.000
_cell.length_b   1.000
_cell.length_c   1.000
_cell.angle_alpha   90.00
_cell.angle_beta   90.00
_cell.angle_gamma   90.00
#
_symmetry.space_group_name_H-M   'P 1'
#
loop_
_entity.id
_entity.type
_entity.pdbx_description
1 polymer ?
#
loop_
_entity_poly.entity_id
_entity_poly.type
_entity_poly.pdbx_seq_one_letter_code
_entity_poly.pdbx_strand_id
1 'polypeptide(L)'
;MKTCIYCKQAKDEDEFTLEHVISQFLGGTQAPDHLKTRDVCGTCNSNLGLFVDASFEKDFLVYSMLSKAAYSFFNPDRPTALPLRCMGTSDLDPPEMKEDEVCELWIGPLGEQVYWIRPSDERMYWYSGGNPITARKVRTRAYFLWSERSQKNPMITWLSFGDAFKGRKVRKVSCTEVEGADLSEIGFSEADNLDLTRIAYFNGMCSQAQTRTAQVSMYLRYDVRYMAKLAIGIGHTLFGETFDNSRHARELHKALWYREGHPEPDIPGQSALRHENDSLTSACGINNAVTLTVIASGKYLALNLNLSRKMNWNIALAEIEDIKELMGEDMREGICVILFKTIGKGVSVSLPELIAHNQNLVKHQDLVEAEGLANKTVGYFENL
;
A
#
# COMPACT_ATOMS: atom_id res chain seq x y z
N MET A 1 -25.87 -3.56 23.20
CA MET A 1 -25.89 -3.25 21.76
C MET A 1 -25.00 -2.05 21.53
N LYS A 2 -24.09 -2.13 20.57
CA LYS A 2 -23.11 -1.09 20.24
C LYS A 2 -23.23 -0.72 18.76
N THR A 3 -22.95 0.52 18.39
CA THR A 3 -23.05 0.99 16.99
C THR A 3 -21.69 0.94 16.31
N CYS A 4 -21.62 0.32 15.13
CA CYS A 4 -20.39 0.30 14.32
C CYS A 4 -20.12 1.66 13.68
N ILE A 5 -18.89 2.17 13.80
CA ILE A 5 -18.52 3.50 13.31
C ILE A 5 -18.56 3.64 11.80
N TYR A 6 -18.47 2.54 11.04
CA TYR A 6 -18.42 2.59 9.56
C TYR A 6 -19.75 2.31 8.87
N CYS A 7 -20.60 1.44 9.42
CA CYS A 7 -21.92 1.14 8.83
C CYS A 7 -23.08 1.75 9.61
N LYS A 8 -22.83 2.32 10.79
CA LYS A 8 -23.81 2.92 11.69
C LYS A 8 -24.96 1.98 12.08
N GLN A 9 -24.74 0.68 11.96
CA GLN A 9 -25.67 -0.35 12.42
C GLN A 9 -25.38 -0.72 13.86
N ALA A 10 -26.45 -0.92 14.64
CA ALA A 10 -26.35 -1.48 15.97
C ALA A 10 -26.12 -3.01 15.88
N LYS A 11 -25.20 -3.50 16.71
CA LYS A 11 -24.65 -4.86 16.68
C LYS A 11 -24.44 -5.38 18.10
N ASP A 12 -24.32 -6.69 18.23
CA ASP A 12 -23.96 -7.32 19.50
C ASP A 12 -22.48 -7.07 19.80
N GLU A 13 -22.12 -7.00 21.09
CA GLU A 13 -20.77 -6.57 21.50
C GLU A 13 -19.67 -7.55 21.09
N ASP A 14 -20.00 -8.83 20.96
CA ASP A 14 -19.12 -9.90 20.51
C ASP A 14 -18.85 -9.88 19.00
N GLU A 15 -19.64 -9.13 18.22
CA GLU A 15 -19.40 -8.91 16.78
C GLU A 15 -18.27 -7.88 16.52
N PHE A 16 -17.78 -7.18 17.55
CA PHE A 16 -16.78 -6.12 17.39
C PHE A 16 -15.35 -6.64 17.43
N THR A 17 -14.53 -6.06 16.55
CA THR A 17 -13.13 -6.47 16.35
C THR A 17 -12.19 -5.28 16.51
N LEU A 18 -10.92 -5.55 16.82
CA LEU A 18 -9.89 -4.52 16.82
C LEU A 18 -9.64 -4.06 15.37
N GLU A 19 -9.83 -2.77 15.11
CA GLU A 19 -9.46 -2.12 13.86
C GLU A 19 -8.26 -1.21 14.07
N HIS A 20 -7.32 -1.28 13.12
CA HIS A 20 -6.28 -0.28 12.99
C HIS A 20 -6.81 0.81 12.05
N VAL A 21 -7.13 2.00 12.60
CA VAL A 21 -7.68 3.12 11.80
C VAL A 21 -6.78 3.43 10.62
N ILE A 22 -5.47 3.50 10.88
CA ILE A 22 -4.45 3.53 9.86
C ILE A 22 -4.17 2.09 9.43
N SER A 23 -4.34 1.78 8.14
CA SER A 23 -4.17 0.42 7.64
C SER A 23 -2.76 -0.12 7.85
N GLN A 24 -2.66 -1.42 8.13
CA GLN A 24 -1.38 -2.08 8.39
C GLN A 24 -0.41 -1.99 7.20
N PHE A 25 -0.91 -1.93 5.97
CA PHE A 25 -0.05 -1.80 4.79
C PHE A 25 0.70 -0.46 4.74
N LEU A 26 0.22 0.57 5.45
CA LEU A 26 0.89 1.86 5.67
C LEU A 26 1.78 1.88 6.93
N GLY A 27 1.85 0.77 7.67
CA GLY A 27 2.57 0.71 8.96
C GLY A 27 1.71 1.02 10.17
N GLY A 28 0.37 1.01 10.06
CA GLY A 28 -0.54 1.37 11.14
C GLY A 28 -0.47 0.50 12.41
N THR A 29 0.23 -0.65 12.37
CA THR A 29 0.60 -1.39 13.59
C THR A 29 1.44 -0.56 14.55
N GLN A 30 2.30 0.31 14.00
CA GLN A 30 3.21 1.20 14.74
C GLN A 30 2.61 2.59 15.01
N ALA A 31 1.35 2.79 14.64
CA ALA A 31 0.63 3.99 15.02
C ALA A 31 0.33 3.96 16.53
N PRO A 32 0.18 5.14 17.17
CA PRO A 32 -0.24 5.25 18.56
C PRO A 32 -1.51 4.44 18.86
N ASP A 33 -1.60 3.86 20.05
CA ASP A 33 -2.71 2.98 20.43
C ASP A 33 -4.07 3.69 20.45
N HIS A 34 -4.11 5.00 20.67
CA HIS A 34 -5.36 5.78 20.59
C HIS A 34 -5.94 5.85 19.17
N LEU A 35 -5.16 5.51 18.13
CA LEU A 35 -5.62 5.36 16.74
C LEU A 35 -6.02 3.91 16.41
N LYS A 36 -6.28 3.09 17.43
CA LYS A 36 -6.85 1.75 17.31
C LYS A 36 -8.20 1.75 18.02
N THR A 37 -9.20 1.10 17.45
CA THR A 37 -10.57 1.10 18.01
C THR A 37 -11.19 -0.29 17.99
N ARG A 38 -12.11 -0.55 18.93
CA ARG A 38 -12.96 -1.76 18.96
C ARG A 38 -14.41 -1.43 18.59
N ASP A 39 -14.63 -0.34 17.88
CA ASP A 39 -15.95 0.18 17.54
C ASP A 39 -16.35 -0.18 16.10
N VAL A 40 -15.70 -1.20 15.55
CA VAL A 40 -15.91 -1.73 14.20
C VAL A 40 -16.40 -3.17 14.26
N CYS A 41 -17.56 -3.44 13.67
CA CYS A 41 -18.07 -4.81 13.54
C CYS A 41 -17.20 -5.63 12.56
N GLY A 42 -17.09 -6.95 12.80
CA GLY A 42 -16.23 -7.84 12.01
C GLY A 42 -16.56 -7.86 10.52
N THR A 43 -17.83 -7.66 10.15
CA THR A 43 -18.26 -7.54 8.75
C THR A 43 -17.67 -6.29 8.08
N CYS A 44 -17.70 -5.13 8.76
CA CYS A 44 -17.09 -3.91 8.24
C CYS A 44 -15.58 -4.06 8.16
N ASN A 45 -14.93 -4.56 9.22
CA ASN A 45 -13.49 -4.76 9.24
C ASN A 45 -13.03 -5.62 8.04
N SER A 46 -13.70 -6.75 7.82
CA SER A 46 -13.41 -7.64 6.69
C SER A 46 -13.65 -7.00 5.31
N ASN A 47 -14.79 -6.33 5.13
CA ASN A 47 -15.15 -5.72 3.84
C ASN A 47 -14.29 -4.52 3.51
N LEU A 48 -13.95 -3.68 4.50
CA LEU A 48 -13.05 -2.55 4.32
C LEU A 48 -11.66 -3.02 3.94
N GLY A 49 -11.14 -4.06 4.61
CA GLY A 49 -9.87 -4.68 4.25
C GLY A 49 -9.81 -5.10 2.77
N LEU A 50 -10.88 -5.69 2.25
CA LEU A 50 -10.92 -6.22 0.89
C LEU A 50 -11.22 -5.17 -0.19
N PHE A 51 -12.16 -4.25 0.06
CA PHE A 51 -12.71 -3.38 -1.00
C PHE A 51 -12.30 -1.92 -0.87
N VAL A 52 -11.70 -1.53 0.25
CA VAL A 52 -11.26 -0.16 0.51
C VAL A 52 -9.75 -0.12 0.68
N ASP A 53 -9.21 -0.85 1.65
CA ASP A 53 -7.77 -0.90 1.93
C ASP A 53 -7.00 -1.51 0.76
N ALA A 54 -7.39 -2.71 0.30
CA ALA A 54 -6.74 -3.35 -0.83
C ALA A 54 -6.89 -2.55 -2.13
N SER A 55 -7.99 -1.79 -2.30
CA SER A 55 -8.17 -0.92 -3.46
C SER A 55 -7.13 0.19 -3.52
N PHE A 56 -6.77 0.73 -2.36
CA PHE A 56 -5.74 1.76 -2.25
C PHE A 56 -4.34 1.15 -2.31
N GLU A 57 -4.07 0.10 -1.51
CA GLU A 57 -2.76 -0.55 -1.44
C GLU A 57 -2.29 -1.09 -2.80
N LYS A 58 -3.20 -1.69 -3.57
CA LYS A 58 -2.88 -2.38 -4.82
C LYS A 58 -2.97 -1.49 -6.06
N ASP A 59 -3.38 -0.23 -5.90
CA ASP A 59 -3.21 0.75 -6.97
C ASP A 59 -1.73 0.83 -7.36
N PHE A 60 -1.47 0.91 -8.65
CA PHE A 60 -0.11 0.84 -9.19
C PHE A 60 0.82 1.91 -8.62
N LEU A 61 0.35 3.15 -8.46
CA LEU A 61 1.18 4.26 -7.98
C LEU A 61 1.46 4.10 -6.47
N VAL A 62 0.42 3.79 -5.69
CA VAL A 62 0.55 3.54 -4.26
C VAL A 62 1.48 2.37 -3.99
N TYR A 63 1.24 1.23 -4.65
CA TYR A 63 2.05 0.02 -4.52
C TYR A 63 3.53 0.28 -4.87
N SER A 64 3.77 1.02 -5.96
CA SER A 64 5.12 1.38 -6.40
C SER A 64 5.84 2.27 -5.38
N MET A 65 5.13 3.24 -4.79
CA MET A 65 5.69 4.13 -3.78
C MET A 65 6.02 3.40 -2.48
N LEU A 66 5.13 2.54 -1.99
CA LEU A 66 5.39 1.72 -0.81
C LEU A 66 6.53 0.73 -1.05
N SER A 67 6.61 0.16 -2.26
CA SER A 67 7.72 -0.69 -2.66
C SER A 67 9.04 0.07 -2.65
N LYS A 68 9.10 1.28 -3.20
CA LYS A 68 10.31 2.11 -3.17
C LYS A 68 10.81 2.36 -1.74
N ALA A 69 9.90 2.67 -0.81
CA ALA A 69 10.25 2.86 0.59
C ALA A 69 10.89 1.58 1.20
N ALA A 70 10.36 0.40 0.89
CA ALA A 70 10.95 -0.86 1.34
C ALA A 70 12.40 -1.04 0.86
N TYR A 71 12.69 -0.70 -0.40
CA TYR A 71 14.04 -0.80 -0.96
C TYR A 71 15.03 0.15 -0.28
N SER A 72 14.58 1.37 0.06
CA SER A 72 15.43 2.33 0.75
C SER A 72 15.86 1.87 2.13
N PHE A 73 15.11 0.99 2.79
CA PHE A 73 15.46 0.44 4.11
C PHE A 73 16.08 -0.96 4.05
N PHE A 74 16.43 -1.46 2.87
CA PHE A 74 17.10 -2.74 2.73
C PHE A 74 18.40 -2.75 3.56
N ASN A 75 18.74 -3.88 4.18
CA ASN A 75 19.98 -4.07 4.92
C ASN A 75 20.72 -5.31 4.37
N PRO A 76 21.89 -5.15 3.72
CA PRO A 76 22.63 -6.28 3.16
C PRO A 76 23.19 -7.23 4.23
N ASP A 77 23.48 -6.75 5.43
CA ASP A 77 24.00 -7.57 6.54
C ASP A 77 22.90 -8.44 7.19
N ARG A 78 21.64 -8.03 7.00
CA ARG A 78 20.45 -8.73 7.51
C ARG A 78 19.35 -8.69 6.44
N PRO A 79 19.53 -9.44 5.34
CA PRO A 79 18.64 -9.35 4.19
C PRO A 79 17.23 -9.76 4.59
N THR A 80 16.26 -8.99 4.10
CA THR A 80 14.83 -9.28 4.20
C THR A 80 14.22 -9.31 2.81
N ALA A 81 13.04 -9.92 2.68
CA ALA A 81 12.32 -9.94 1.43
C ALA A 81 11.96 -8.51 0.98
N LEU A 82 12.21 -8.20 -0.29
CA LEU A 82 11.78 -6.97 -0.93
C LEU A 82 10.57 -7.22 -1.82
N PRO A 83 9.61 -6.28 -1.89
CA PRO A 83 8.46 -6.44 -2.77
C PRO A 83 8.89 -6.46 -4.23
N LEU A 84 8.24 -7.32 -5.02
CA LEU A 84 8.35 -7.28 -6.48
C LEU A 84 7.62 -6.04 -7.00
N ARG A 85 8.07 -5.48 -8.11
CA ARG A 85 7.40 -4.34 -8.75
C ARG A 85 6.49 -4.84 -9.85
N CYS A 86 5.19 -4.65 -9.71
CA CYS A 86 4.24 -4.94 -10.79
C CYS A 86 4.49 -3.96 -11.94
N MET A 87 4.54 -4.45 -13.17
CA MET A 87 4.64 -3.65 -14.40
C MET A 87 3.34 -3.69 -15.22
N GLY A 88 2.32 -4.38 -14.73
CA GLY A 88 1.03 -4.55 -15.39
C GLY A 88 0.94 -5.83 -16.23
N THR A 89 -0.09 -5.91 -17.05
CA THR A 89 -0.34 -7.05 -17.94
C THR A 89 0.61 -6.99 -19.13
N SER A 90 1.37 -8.05 -19.36
CA SER A 90 2.26 -8.21 -20.50
C SER A 90 1.47 -8.53 -21.76
N ASP A 91 2.03 -8.14 -22.91
CA ASP A 91 1.63 -8.60 -24.25
C ASP A 91 1.97 -10.06 -24.56
N LEU A 92 2.62 -10.79 -23.65
CA LEU A 92 2.97 -12.19 -23.84
C LEU A 92 1.76 -13.11 -23.66
N ASP A 93 1.61 -14.03 -24.61
CA ASP A 93 0.59 -15.06 -24.67
C ASP A 93 1.24 -16.45 -24.65
N PRO A 94 1.61 -16.96 -23.46
CA PRO A 94 2.26 -18.26 -23.33
C PRO A 94 1.32 -19.40 -23.74
N PRO A 95 1.83 -20.50 -24.31
CA PRO A 95 1.00 -21.61 -24.80
C PRO A 95 -0.03 -22.12 -23.78
N GLU A 96 -1.24 -22.44 -24.26
CA GLU A 96 -2.36 -22.94 -23.44
C GLU A 96 -2.83 -21.96 -22.34
N MET A 97 -2.55 -20.66 -22.47
CA MET A 97 -3.19 -19.64 -21.62
C MET A 97 -4.67 -19.55 -21.97
N LYS A 98 -5.52 -19.43 -20.95
CA LYS A 98 -6.98 -19.34 -21.15
C LYS A 98 -7.41 -17.92 -21.44
N GLU A 99 -8.57 -17.77 -22.08
CA GLU A 99 -9.17 -16.46 -22.35
C GLU A 99 -9.49 -15.65 -21.07
N ASP A 100 -9.75 -16.34 -19.96
CA ASP A 100 -10.02 -15.74 -18.65
C ASP A 100 -8.75 -15.56 -17.79
N GLU A 101 -7.56 -15.70 -18.38
CA GLU A 101 -6.27 -15.50 -17.73
C GLU A 101 -5.55 -14.25 -18.25
N VAL A 102 -4.67 -13.70 -17.42
CA VAL A 102 -3.73 -12.63 -17.78
C VAL A 102 -2.32 -13.06 -17.43
N CYS A 103 -1.35 -12.65 -18.24
CA CYS A 103 0.07 -12.76 -17.96
C CYS A 103 0.56 -11.43 -17.37
N GLU A 104 0.73 -11.34 -16.05
CA GLU A 104 1.19 -10.13 -15.36
C GLU A 104 2.72 -10.14 -15.23
N LEU A 105 3.37 -9.05 -15.62
CA LEU A 105 4.82 -8.88 -15.50
C LEU A 105 5.17 -8.23 -14.17
N TRP A 106 6.11 -8.85 -13.46
CA TRP A 106 6.70 -8.33 -12.23
C TRP A 106 8.22 -8.31 -12.35
N ILE A 107 8.85 -7.34 -11.67
CA ILE A 107 10.30 -7.18 -11.64
C ILE A 107 10.83 -7.39 -10.24
N GLY A 108 11.83 -8.26 -10.12
CA GLY A 108 12.55 -8.55 -8.88
C GLY A 108 13.59 -7.48 -8.53
N PRO A 109 14.15 -7.55 -7.31
CA PRO A 109 15.04 -6.53 -6.78
C PRO A 109 16.35 -6.38 -7.57
N LEU A 110 16.79 -7.42 -8.26
CA LEU A 110 18.03 -7.42 -9.06
C LEU A 110 17.74 -7.46 -10.57
N GLY A 111 16.50 -7.15 -10.97
CA GLY A 111 16.09 -7.10 -12.37
C GLY A 111 15.58 -8.43 -12.93
N GLU A 112 15.27 -9.39 -12.06
CA GLU A 112 14.58 -10.62 -12.45
C GLU A 112 13.23 -10.30 -13.07
N GLN A 113 12.80 -11.12 -14.02
CA GLN A 113 11.48 -11.00 -14.63
C GLN A 113 10.61 -12.15 -14.17
N VAL A 114 9.42 -11.83 -13.68
CA VAL A 114 8.45 -12.81 -13.21
C VAL A 114 7.16 -12.65 -13.98
N TYR A 115 6.80 -13.66 -14.76
CA TYR A 115 5.55 -13.73 -15.49
C TYR A 115 4.55 -14.55 -14.71
N TRP A 116 3.53 -13.89 -14.16
CA TRP A 116 2.51 -14.54 -13.37
C TRP A 116 1.22 -14.70 -14.17
N ILE A 117 0.91 -15.94 -14.54
CA ILE A 117 -0.34 -16.30 -15.21
C ILE A 117 -1.40 -16.57 -14.15
N ARG A 118 -2.43 -15.73 -14.14
CA ARG A 118 -3.51 -15.76 -13.15
C ARG A 118 -4.85 -15.42 -13.81
N PRO A 119 -5.99 -15.77 -13.17
CA PRO A 119 -7.30 -15.32 -13.63
C PRO A 119 -7.39 -13.79 -13.71
N SER A 120 -8.12 -13.31 -14.72
CA SER A 120 -8.60 -11.94 -14.78
C SER A 120 -9.77 -11.72 -13.80
N ASP A 121 -9.99 -10.49 -13.35
CA ASP A 121 -11.19 -10.10 -12.60
C ASP A 121 -11.54 -8.66 -12.94
N GLU A 122 -12.55 -8.49 -13.80
CA GLU A 122 -12.99 -7.17 -14.27
C GLU A 122 -13.42 -6.23 -13.12
N ARG A 123 -13.87 -6.78 -11.98
CA ARG A 123 -14.32 -5.95 -10.84
C ARG A 123 -13.16 -5.39 -10.03
N MET A 124 -11.95 -5.93 -10.24
CA MET A 124 -10.71 -5.52 -9.57
C MET A 124 -9.60 -5.35 -10.59
N TYR A 125 -9.93 -4.87 -11.79
CA TYR A 125 -9.02 -4.82 -12.93
C TYR A 125 -7.75 -3.99 -12.67
N TRP A 126 -7.80 -3.02 -11.74
CA TRP A 126 -6.67 -2.15 -11.37
C TRP A 126 -5.83 -2.67 -10.20
N TYR A 127 -6.20 -3.82 -9.61
CA TYR A 127 -5.47 -4.37 -8.48
C TYR A 127 -4.20 -5.05 -8.98
N SER A 128 -3.04 -4.53 -8.58
CA SER A 128 -1.77 -5.23 -8.75
C SER A 128 -1.84 -6.62 -8.11
N GLY A 129 -1.64 -7.66 -8.92
CA GLY A 129 -1.76 -9.05 -8.47
C GLY A 129 -3.19 -9.55 -8.30
N GLY A 130 -4.17 -8.85 -8.86
CA GLY A 130 -5.56 -9.25 -8.96
C GLY A 130 -6.29 -9.39 -7.62
N ASN A 131 -7.43 -10.08 -7.68
CA ASN A 131 -8.34 -10.29 -6.55
C ASN A 131 -7.69 -11.16 -5.44
N PRO A 132 -7.51 -10.63 -4.22
CA PRO A 132 -6.90 -11.36 -3.11
C PRO A 132 -7.62 -12.66 -2.72
N ILE A 133 -8.95 -12.72 -2.89
CA ILE A 133 -9.74 -13.92 -2.61
C ILE A 133 -9.42 -15.00 -3.63
N THR A 134 -9.49 -14.67 -4.92
CA THR A 134 -9.26 -15.61 -6.02
C THR A 134 -7.83 -16.15 -5.96
N ALA A 135 -6.85 -15.29 -5.67
CA ALA A 135 -5.43 -15.66 -5.54
C ALA A 135 -5.14 -16.71 -4.45
N ARG A 136 -6.01 -16.87 -3.44
CA ARG A 136 -5.88 -17.90 -2.39
C ARG A 136 -6.57 -19.21 -2.76
N LYS A 137 -7.56 -19.17 -3.66
CA LYS A 137 -8.41 -20.33 -3.99
C LYS A 137 -7.93 -21.06 -5.24
N VAL A 138 -7.58 -20.31 -6.28
CA VAL A 138 -7.23 -20.83 -7.60
C VAL A 138 -5.73 -21.11 -7.67
N ARG A 139 -5.36 -22.24 -8.28
CA ARG A 139 -3.96 -22.57 -8.52
C ARG A 139 -3.47 -21.83 -9.77
N THR A 140 -2.41 -21.05 -9.63
CA THR A 140 -1.81 -20.24 -10.71
C THR A 140 -0.36 -20.65 -10.97
N ARG A 141 0.27 -20.13 -12.02
CA ARG A 141 1.69 -20.42 -12.34
C ARG A 141 2.50 -19.12 -12.49
N ALA A 142 3.65 -19.04 -11.84
CA ALA A 142 4.58 -17.94 -11.98
C ALA A 142 5.92 -18.46 -12.53
N TYR A 143 6.40 -17.83 -13.59
CA TYR A 143 7.60 -18.19 -14.34
C TYR A 143 8.68 -17.15 -14.08
N PHE A 144 9.83 -17.60 -13.60
CA PHE A 144 10.89 -16.73 -13.11
C PHE A 144 12.11 -16.82 -14.03
N LEU A 145 12.52 -15.67 -14.55
CA LEU A 145 13.77 -15.51 -15.29
C LEU A 145 14.74 -14.75 -14.39
N TRP A 146 15.81 -15.44 -13.97
CA TRP A 146 16.89 -14.86 -13.18
C TRP A 146 17.64 -13.81 -13.99
N SER A 147 18.17 -12.79 -13.31
CA SER A 147 19.08 -11.84 -13.92
C SER A 147 20.53 -12.26 -13.65
N GLU A 148 21.48 -11.76 -14.45
CA GLU A 148 22.91 -11.94 -14.16
C GLU A 148 23.28 -11.40 -12.77
N ARG A 149 22.57 -10.37 -12.31
CA ARG A 149 22.78 -9.75 -10.99
C ARG A 149 22.27 -10.62 -9.85
N SER A 150 21.31 -11.52 -10.10
CA SER A 150 20.85 -12.49 -9.10
C SER A 150 22.00 -13.38 -8.59
N GLN A 151 23.01 -13.65 -9.40
CA GLN A 151 24.20 -14.41 -8.99
C GLN A 151 25.03 -13.68 -7.92
N LYS A 152 24.99 -12.35 -7.91
CA LYS A 152 25.78 -11.53 -6.97
C LYS A 152 25.19 -11.53 -5.57
N ASN A 153 23.87 -11.70 -5.44
CA ASN A 153 23.21 -11.85 -4.16
C ASN A 153 21.90 -12.64 -4.30
N PRO A 154 21.99 -13.98 -4.41
CA PRO A 154 20.81 -14.81 -4.65
C PRO A 154 19.86 -14.83 -3.45
N MET A 155 20.34 -14.55 -2.24
CA MET A 155 19.54 -14.52 -1.02
C MET A 155 18.41 -13.49 -1.09
N ILE A 156 18.66 -12.28 -1.61
CA ILE A 156 17.62 -11.25 -1.73
C ILE A 156 16.52 -11.74 -2.66
N THR A 157 16.90 -12.29 -3.81
CA THR A 157 15.98 -12.85 -4.79
C THR A 157 15.14 -13.98 -4.19
N TRP A 158 15.75 -14.89 -3.44
CA TRP A 158 15.06 -15.98 -2.75
C TRP A 158 14.01 -15.49 -1.77
N LEU A 159 14.40 -14.58 -0.87
CA LEU A 159 13.48 -14.03 0.13
C LEU A 159 12.31 -13.30 -0.55
N SER A 160 12.59 -12.48 -1.57
CA SER A 160 11.58 -11.76 -2.34
C SER A 160 10.59 -12.68 -3.05
N PHE A 161 11.05 -13.74 -3.72
CA PHE A 161 10.18 -14.69 -4.41
C PHE A 161 9.41 -15.60 -3.46
N GLY A 162 10.00 -15.92 -2.31
CA GLY A 162 9.32 -16.56 -1.20
C GLY A 162 8.10 -15.74 -0.76
N ASP A 163 8.33 -14.47 -0.44
CA ASP A 163 7.33 -13.58 0.15
C ASP A 163 6.23 -13.14 -0.83
N ALA A 164 6.59 -12.84 -2.10
CA ALA A 164 5.65 -12.33 -3.11
C ALA A 164 4.39 -13.20 -3.32
N PHE A 165 4.52 -14.50 -3.07
CA PHE A 165 3.45 -15.49 -3.24
C PHE A 165 3.04 -16.18 -1.94
N LYS A 166 3.46 -15.65 -0.77
CA LYS A 166 3.13 -16.21 0.54
C LYS A 166 1.61 -16.28 0.72
N GLY A 167 1.12 -17.45 1.13
CA GLY A 167 -0.31 -17.71 1.33
C GLY A 167 -1.14 -17.83 0.03
N ARG A 168 -0.51 -17.82 -1.15
CA ARG A 168 -1.17 -18.01 -2.45
C ARG A 168 -0.88 -19.41 -2.99
N LYS A 169 -1.80 -19.97 -3.78
CA LYS A 169 -1.62 -21.27 -4.43
C LYS A 169 -0.89 -21.09 -5.77
N VAL A 170 0.39 -20.73 -5.73
CA VAL A 170 1.19 -20.49 -6.94
C VAL A 170 2.21 -21.59 -7.12
N ARG A 171 2.20 -22.23 -8.29
CA ARG A 171 3.30 -23.06 -8.76
C ARG A 171 4.41 -22.14 -9.28
N LYS A 172 5.56 -22.16 -8.62
CA LYS A 172 6.72 -21.35 -8.98
C LYS A 172 7.63 -22.17 -9.87
N VAL A 173 7.97 -21.65 -11.05
CA VAL A 173 8.70 -22.38 -12.09
C VAL A 173 9.89 -21.53 -12.51
N SER A 174 11.09 -22.12 -12.45
CA SER A 174 12.30 -21.46 -12.92
C SER A 174 12.45 -21.65 -14.42
N CYS A 175 12.63 -20.57 -15.17
CA CYS A 175 12.88 -20.61 -16.61
C CYS A 175 14.37 -20.67 -16.96
N THR A 176 15.22 -20.14 -16.06
CA THR A 176 16.67 -20.14 -16.18
C THR A 176 17.30 -20.72 -14.92
N GLU A 177 18.61 -20.96 -14.94
CA GLU A 177 19.35 -21.55 -13.81
C GLU A 177 20.11 -20.47 -13.04
N VAL A 178 20.35 -20.73 -11.75
CA VAL A 178 21.22 -19.93 -10.88
C VAL A 178 22.28 -20.84 -10.28
N GLU A 179 23.54 -20.40 -10.27
CA GLU A 179 24.65 -21.29 -9.87
C GLU A 179 24.65 -21.46 -8.35
N GLY A 180 24.94 -22.68 -7.89
CA GLY A 180 25.12 -22.96 -6.46
C GLY A 180 23.84 -22.93 -5.62
N ALA A 181 22.66 -23.01 -6.24
CA ALA A 181 21.38 -23.02 -5.54
C ALA A 181 20.56 -24.29 -5.81
N ASP A 182 19.94 -24.83 -4.76
CA ASP A 182 18.86 -25.80 -4.93
C ASP A 182 17.52 -25.07 -5.06
N LEU A 183 16.95 -25.08 -6.27
CA LEU A 183 15.66 -24.45 -6.59
C LEU A 183 14.51 -24.97 -5.70
N SER A 184 14.56 -26.23 -5.27
CA SER A 184 13.53 -26.82 -4.42
C SER A 184 13.53 -26.21 -3.01
N GLU A 185 14.71 -25.91 -2.45
CA GLU A 185 14.86 -25.24 -1.15
C GLU A 185 14.31 -23.81 -1.15
N ILE A 186 14.26 -23.18 -2.34
CA ILE A 186 13.73 -21.84 -2.56
C ILE A 186 12.20 -21.87 -2.79
N GLY A 187 11.63 -23.07 -2.94
CA GLY A 187 10.20 -23.29 -3.15
C GLY A 187 9.77 -23.28 -4.62
N PHE A 188 10.70 -23.47 -5.56
CA PHE A 188 10.36 -23.81 -6.94
C PHE A 188 9.87 -25.24 -7.04
N SER A 189 8.96 -25.46 -7.99
CA SER A 189 8.49 -26.79 -8.35
C SER A 189 9.28 -27.33 -9.53
N GLU A 190 9.49 -28.65 -9.57
CA GLU A 190 9.93 -29.34 -10.79
C GLU A 190 8.94 -29.06 -11.93
N ALA A 191 9.45 -28.76 -13.13
CA ALA A 191 8.65 -28.43 -14.30
C ALA A 191 7.85 -29.65 -14.80
N ASP A 192 6.56 -29.45 -15.10
CA ASP A 192 5.75 -30.43 -15.84
C ASP A 192 5.82 -30.17 -17.35
N ASN A 193 5.14 -30.99 -18.15
CA ASN A 193 5.17 -30.85 -19.62
C ASN A 193 4.71 -29.47 -20.11
N LEU A 194 3.69 -28.89 -19.47
CA LEU A 194 3.22 -27.55 -19.81
C LEU A 194 4.25 -26.49 -19.42
N ASP A 195 4.88 -26.64 -18.25
CA ASP A 195 5.96 -25.77 -17.80
C ASP A 195 7.11 -25.78 -18.79
N LEU A 196 7.55 -26.96 -19.27
CA LEU A 196 8.64 -27.07 -20.25
C LEU A 196 8.32 -26.30 -21.54
N THR A 197 7.10 -26.44 -22.06
CA THR A 197 6.65 -25.69 -23.25
C THR A 197 6.65 -24.17 -22.99
N ARG A 198 6.19 -23.74 -21.81
CA ARG A 198 6.15 -22.31 -21.45
C ARG A 198 7.52 -21.73 -21.13
N ILE A 199 8.43 -22.50 -20.54
CA ILE A 199 9.84 -22.13 -20.33
C ILE A 199 10.50 -21.86 -21.68
N ALA A 200 10.34 -22.75 -22.66
CA ALA A 200 10.88 -22.56 -24.00
C ALA A 200 10.31 -21.28 -24.66
N TYR A 201 9.00 -21.03 -24.51
CA TYR A 201 8.35 -19.81 -24.97
C TYR A 201 8.96 -18.55 -24.33
N PHE A 202 9.02 -18.48 -23.00
CA PHE A 202 9.57 -17.31 -22.30
C PHE A 202 11.04 -17.08 -22.63
N ASN A 203 11.87 -18.13 -22.66
CA ASN A 203 13.27 -18.01 -23.04
C ASN A 203 13.43 -17.53 -24.48
N GLY A 204 12.61 -18.03 -25.41
CA GLY A 204 12.58 -17.56 -26.81
C GLY A 204 12.18 -16.09 -26.94
N MET A 205 11.14 -15.66 -26.22
CA MET A 205 10.66 -14.27 -26.26
C MET A 205 11.58 -13.29 -25.53
N CYS A 206 12.24 -13.71 -24.46
CA CYS A 206 13.07 -12.84 -23.62
C CYS A 206 14.53 -12.76 -24.07
N SER A 207 15.01 -13.73 -24.86
CA SER A 207 16.39 -13.74 -25.40
C SER A 207 16.55 -12.86 -26.64
N GLN A 208 15.45 -12.52 -27.31
CA GLN A 208 15.47 -11.63 -28.46
C GLN A 208 15.42 -10.17 -27.98
N ALA A 209 16.19 -9.28 -28.61
CA ALA A 209 16.21 -7.84 -28.33
C ALA A 209 14.92 -7.14 -28.83
N GLN A 210 13.75 -7.71 -28.54
CA GLN A 210 12.45 -7.19 -28.90
C GLN A 210 11.93 -6.25 -27.80
N THR A 211 11.34 -5.14 -28.22
CA THR A 211 10.55 -4.30 -27.33
C THR A 211 9.32 -5.07 -26.89
N ARG A 212 9.12 -5.16 -25.58
CA ARG A 212 7.95 -5.78 -24.96
C ARG A 212 7.11 -4.71 -24.29
N THR A 213 5.80 -4.87 -24.35
CA THR A 213 4.86 -3.90 -23.81
C THR A 213 4.12 -4.47 -22.61
N ALA A 214 3.93 -3.63 -21.60
CA ALA A 214 3.11 -3.94 -20.45
C ALA A 214 2.10 -2.81 -20.23
N GLN A 215 0.89 -3.17 -19.81
CA GLN A 215 -0.21 -2.25 -19.62
C GLN A 215 -0.63 -2.21 -18.16
N VAL A 216 -0.62 -1.02 -17.59
CA VAL A 216 -1.12 -0.76 -16.24
C VAL A 216 -2.54 -0.23 -16.36
N SER A 217 -3.46 -0.87 -15.65
CA SER A 217 -4.81 -0.35 -15.50
C SER A 217 -4.96 0.41 -14.18
N MET A 218 -5.64 1.55 -14.23
CA MET A 218 -5.85 2.41 -13.06
C MET A 218 -7.34 2.70 -12.86
N TYR A 219 -7.74 2.87 -11.61
CA TYR A 219 -9.08 3.35 -11.25
C TYR A 219 -8.97 4.72 -10.59
N LEU A 220 -9.36 5.79 -11.28
CA LEU A 220 -9.07 7.17 -10.85
C LEU A 220 -9.68 7.62 -9.51
N ARG A 221 -10.55 6.79 -8.90
CA ARG A 221 -11.17 7.07 -7.59
C ARG A 221 -10.82 6.00 -6.55
N TYR A 222 -9.68 5.32 -6.71
CA TYR A 222 -9.19 4.29 -5.79
C TYR A 222 -9.04 4.79 -4.35
N ASP A 223 -8.82 6.10 -4.19
CA ASP A 223 -8.52 6.82 -2.96
C ASP A 223 -9.74 7.33 -2.20
N VAL A 224 -10.83 7.67 -2.88
CA VAL A 224 -12.01 8.32 -2.27
C VAL A 224 -12.53 7.55 -1.05
N ARG A 225 -12.77 6.25 -1.22
CA ARG A 225 -13.28 5.41 -0.12
C ARG A 225 -12.23 5.24 0.99
N TYR A 226 -10.96 5.17 0.62
CA TYR A 226 -9.87 5.00 1.57
C TYR A 226 -9.69 6.24 2.45
N MET A 227 -9.64 7.42 1.84
CA MET A 227 -9.54 8.69 2.57
C MET A 227 -10.76 8.92 3.46
N ALA A 228 -11.96 8.54 3.02
CA ALA A 228 -13.16 8.59 3.85
C ALA A 228 -13.10 7.61 5.04
N LYS A 229 -12.65 6.36 4.82
CA LYS A 229 -12.44 5.37 5.89
C LYS A 229 -11.48 5.92 6.94
N LEU A 230 -10.37 6.48 6.49
CA LEU A 230 -9.32 7.03 7.34
C LEU A 230 -9.84 8.24 8.13
N ALA A 231 -10.54 9.17 7.47
CA ALA A 231 -11.15 10.34 8.12
C ALA A 231 -12.21 9.95 9.17
N ILE A 232 -13.08 8.98 8.87
CA ILE A 232 -14.07 8.48 9.84
C ILE A 232 -13.38 7.87 11.05
N GLY A 233 -12.39 6.99 10.83
CA GLY A 233 -11.69 6.35 11.92
C GLY A 233 -10.94 7.35 12.80
N ILE A 234 -10.21 8.29 12.19
CA ILE A 234 -9.45 9.32 12.93
C ILE A 234 -10.42 10.25 13.67
N GLY A 235 -11.46 10.73 13.00
CA GLY A 235 -12.47 11.61 13.61
C GLY A 235 -13.16 10.95 14.80
N HIS A 236 -13.54 9.69 14.69
CA HIS A 236 -14.10 8.93 15.81
C HIS A 236 -13.08 8.78 16.95
N THR A 237 -11.83 8.43 16.67
CA THR A 237 -10.82 8.28 17.75
C THR A 237 -10.47 9.59 18.45
N LEU A 238 -10.56 10.73 17.75
CA LEU A 238 -10.23 12.04 18.33
C LEU A 238 -11.43 12.70 19.04
N PHE A 239 -12.65 12.48 18.56
CA PHE A 239 -13.82 13.26 18.97
C PHE A 239 -15.04 12.43 19.38
N GLY A 240 -14.96 11.10 19.23
CA GLY A 240 -16.02 10.16 19.63
C GLY A 240 -17.39 10.49 19.03
N GLU A 241 -18.41 10.37 19.86
CA GLU A 241 -19.81 10.50 19.44
C GLU A 241 -20.17 11.87 18.86
N THR A 242 -19.50 12.94 19.30
CA THR A 242 -19.73 14.29 18.77
C THR A 242 -19.43 14.35 17.28
N PHE A 243 -18.30 13.78 16.85
CA PHE A 243 -17.98 13.66 15.44
C PHE A 243 -18.94 12.72 14.72
N ASP A 244 -19.22 11.56 15.32
CA ASP A 244 -20.05 10.52 14.69
C ASP A 244 -21.45 10.97 14.31
N ASN A 245 -21.99 11.94 15.06
CA ASN A 245 -23.34 12.50 14.86
C ASN A 245 -23.35 13.79 14.04
N SER A 246 -22.18 14.32 13.66
CA SER A 246 -22.06 15.56 12.88
C SER A 246 -22.69 15.43 11.48
N ARG A 247 -23.03 16.57 10.87
CA ARG A 247 -23.45 16.59 9.46
C ARG A 247 -22.30 16.16 8.55
N HIS A 248 -21.09 16.62 8.85
CA HIS A 248 -19.90 16.31 8.05
C HIS A 248 -19.58 14.81 8.03
N ALA A 249 -19.69 14.13 9.18
CA ALA A 249 -19.48 12.68 9.24
C ALA A 249 -20.46 11.93 8.32
N ARG A 250 -21.71 12.38 8.16
CA ARG A 250 -22.66 11.76 7.23
C ARG A 250 -22.19 11.84 5.78
N GLU A 251 -21.55 12.93 5.36
CA GLU A 251 -20.96 13.03 4.02
C GLU A 251 -19.77 12.07 3.87
N LEU A 252 -18.90 11.94 4.88
CA LEU A 252 -17.82 10.94 4.88
C LEU A 252 -18.36 9.51 4.73
N HIS A 253 -19.48 9.17 5.38
CA HIS A 253 -20.11 7.85 5.21
C HIS A 253 -20.64 7.62 3.79
N LYS A 254 -21.22 8.65 3.17
CA LYS A 254 -21.61 8.57 1.75
C LYS A 254 -20.40 8.32 0.86
N ALA A 255 -19.26 8.96 1.12
CA ALA A 255 -18.04 8.72 0.36
C ALA A 255 -17.47 7.32 0.56
N LEU A 256 -17.43 6.83 1.81
CA LEU A 256 -16.95 5.49 2.13
C LEU A 256 -17.70 4.40 1.34
N TRP A 257 -19.01 4.56 1.20
CA TRP A 257 -19.88 3.61 0.52
C TRP A 257 -20.32 4.06 -0.87
N TYR A 258 -19.67 5.09 -1.44
CA TYR A 258 -20.06 5.70 -2.70
C TYR A 258 -20.07 4.68 -3.84
N ARG A 259 -21.11 4.70 -4.67
CA ARG A 259 -21.22 3.90 -5.90
C ARG A 259 -21.59 4.82 -7.05
N GLU A 260 -21.18 4.45 -8.26
CA GLU A 260 -21.59 5.18 -9.46
C GLU A 260 -23.11 5.24 -9.56
N GLY A 261 -23.65 6.39 -9.95
CA GLY A 261 -25.08 6.68 -9.97
C GLY A 261 -25.70 7.11 -8.64
N HIS A 262 -24.97 7.05 -7.51
CA HIS A 262 -25.41 7.66 -6.26
C HIS A 262 -25.04 9.16 -6.21
N PRO A 263 -25.73 9.97 -5.37
CA PRO A 263 -25.35 11.36 -5.14
C PRO A 263 -23.88 11.47 -4.72
N GLU A 264 -23.17 12.43 -5.32
CA GLU A 264 -21.77 12.68 -4.95
C GLU A 264 -21.68 13.17 -3.51
N PRO A 265 -20.69 12.69 -2.74
CA PRO A 265 -20.47 13.17 -1.38
C PRO A 265 -19.95 14.61 -1.41
N ASP A 266 -20.51 15.47 -0.56
CA ASP A 266 -20.09 16.87 -0.44
C ASP A 266 -18.94 16.96 0.58
N ILE A 267 -17.73 16.56 0.15
CA ILE A 267 -16.53 16.60 1.00
C ILE A 267 -15.41 17.36 0.28
N PRO A 268 -14.93 18.47 0.87
CA PRO A 268 -13.74 19.14 0.37
C PRO A 268 -12.52 18.24 0.50
N GLY A 269 -11.70 18.19 -0.55
CA GLY A 269 -10.47 17.41 -0.56
C GLY A 269 -9.82 17.40 -1.93
N GLN A 270 -8.62 16.82 -2.00
CA GLN A 270 -7.81 16.68 -3.20
C GLN A 270 -7.16 15.30 -3.24
N SER A 271 -7.20 14.72 -4.44
CA SER A 271 -6.53 13.46 -4.77
C SER A 271 -5.07 13.71 -5.15
N ALA A 272 -4.20 12.72 -4.94
CA ALA A 272 -2.80 12.79 -5.37
C ALA A 272 -2.63 13.06 -6.87
N LEU A 273 -3.60 12.74 -7.72
CA LEU A 273 -3.51 13.02 -9.16
C LEU A 273 -3.83 14.48 -9.52
N ARG A 274 -4.37 15.26 -8.58
CA ARG A 274 -4.74 16.67 -8.76
C ARG A 274 -3.75 17.55 -8.01
N HIS A 275 -2.53 17.63 -8.52
CA HIS A 275 -1.45 18.45 -7.96
C HIS A 275 -1.62 19.92 -8.36
N GLU A 276 -2.21 20.74 -7.49
CA GLU A 276 -2.20 22.20 -7.66
C GLU A 276 -1.20 22.90 -6.73
N ASN A 277 -0.73 22.24 -5.65
CA ASN A 277 0.21 22.85 -4.70
C ASN A 277 1.12 21.81 -4.01
N ASP A 278 2.43 21.97 -4.14
CA ASP A 278 3.44 21.03 -3.61
C ASP A 278 3.83 21.32 -2.13
N SER A 279 3.18 22.31 -1.53
CA SER A 279 3.50 22.79 -0.18
C SER A 279 3.22 21.74 0.90
N LEU A 280 2.06 21.08 0.90
CA LEU A 280 1.77 20.02 1.88
C LEU A 280 2.64 18.78 1.65
N THR A 281 2.92 18.42 0.40
CA THR A 281 3.82 17.32 0.05
C THR A 281 5.21 17.51 0.64
N SER A 282 5.76 18.72 0.49
CA SER A 282 7.12 19.05 0.95
C SER A 282 7.19 19.36 2.44
N ALA A 283 6.20 20.07 2.99
CA ALA A 283 6.19 20.51 4.38
C ALA A 283 5.77 19.40 5.37
N CYS A 284 4.89 18.48 4.96
CA CYS A 284 4.38 17.41 5.82
C CYS A 284 4.94 16.02 5.47
N GLY A 285 5.50 15.82 4.29
CA GLY A 285 6.06 14.52 3.90
C GLY A 285 7.44 14.25 4.51
N ILE A 286 7.73 12.97 4.79
CA ILE A 286 9.07 12.47 5.15
C ILE A 286 9.54 11.46 4.11
N ASN A 287 10.81 11.48 3.70
CA ASN A 287 11.30 10.55 2.69
C ASN A 287 11.16 9.09 3.16
N ASN A 288 10.69 8.21 2.28
CA ASN A 288 10.48 6.77 2.54
C ASN A 288 9.52 6.44 3.71
N ALA A 289 8.71 7.39 4.18
CA ALA A 289 7.73 7.18 5.24
C ALA A 289 6.29 7.42 4.76
N VAL A 290 5.33 6.99 5.56
CA VAL A 290 3.94 7.46 5.50
C VAL A 290 3.77 8.54 6.55
N THR A 291 3.26 9.72 6.18
CA THR A 291 2.92 10.76 7.16
C THR A 291 1.43 11.03 7.13
N LEU A 292 0.79 10.99 8.29
CA LEU A 292 -0.55 11.54 8.50
C LEU A 292 -0.42 12.84 9.27
N THR A 293 -1.17 13.85 8.85
CA THR A 293 -1.16 15.19 9.44
C THR A 293 -2.60 15.64 9.61
N VAL A 294 -3.00 15.96 10.84
CA VAL A 294 -4.30 16.53 11.17
C VAL A 294 -4.11 18.00 11.51
N ILE A 295 -4.69 18.90 10.71
CA ILE A 295 -4.42 20.34 10.76
C ILE A 295 -5.67 21.17 10.53
N ALA A 296 -5.79 22.28 11.24
CA ALA A 296 -6.85 23.25 10.99
C ALA A 296 -6.60 23.98 9.66
N SER A 297 -7.62 24.04 8.80
CA SER A 297 -7.57 24.73 7.50
C SER A 297 -8.91 25.38 7.17
N GLY A 298 -8.95 26.71 7.26
CA GLY A 298 -10.19 27.48 7.10
C GLY A 298 -11.24 27.08 8.14
N LYS A 299 -12.42 26.65 7.67
CA LYS A 299 -13.51 26.17 8.55
C LYS A 299 -13.44 24.68 8.90
N TYR A 300 -12.46 23.95 8.37
CA TYR A 300 -12.34 22.51 8.56
C TYR A 300 -11.11 22.14 9.37
N LEU A 301 -11.22 21.07 10.15
CA LEU A 301 -10.07 20.25 10.49
C LEU A 301 -9.82 19.32 9.31
N ALA A 302 -8.64 19.34 8.73
CA ALA A 302 -8.26 18.57 7.56
C ALA A 302 -7.35 17.41 7.94
N LEU A 303 -7.53 16.29 7.26
CA LEU A 303 -6.62 15.16 7.29
C LEU A 303 -5.80 15.16 6.00
N ASN A 304 -4.49 15.09 6.17
CA ASN A 304 -3.51 15.05 5.10
C ASN A 304 -2.71 13.74 5.20
N LEU A 305 -2.63 12.99 4.10
CA LEU A 305 -1.86 11.75 3.98
C LEU A 305 -0.75 11.95 2.96
N ASN A 306 0.48 11.61 3.34
CA ASN A 306 1.64 11.61 2.46
C ASN A 306 2.22 10.21 2.34
N LEU A 307 2.47 9.78 1.10
CA LEU A 307 3.39 8.68 0.82
C LEU A 307 4.69 9.30 0.32
N SER A 308 5.69 9.26 1.21
CA SER A 308 6.92 10.00 1.06
C SER A 308 6.68 11.51 0.84
N ARG A 309 7.62 12.21 0.21
CA ARG A 309 7.45 13.56 -0.34
C ARG A 309 7.09 13.51 -1.83
N LYS A 310 6.18 12.60 -2.21
CA LYS A 310 5.87 12.33 -3.62
C LYS A 310 4.38 12.28 -3.92
N MET A 311 3.59 11.69 -3.03
CA MET A 311 2.14 11.66 -3.19
C MET A 311 1.48 12.25 -1.94
N ASN A 312 0.39 12.95 -2.17
CA ASN A 312 -0.36 13.64 -1.13
C ASN A 312 -1.86 13.53 -1.39
N TRP A 313 -2.63 13.26 -0.34
CA TRP A 313 -4.09 13.33 -0.36
C TRP A 313 -4.54 14.19 0.80
N ASN A 314 -5.57 14.98 0.58
CA ASN A 314 -6.23 15.71 1.66
C ASN A 314 -7.74 15.51 1.62
N ILE A 315 -8.34 15.50 2.80
CA ILE A 315 -9.79 15.38 2.99
C ILE A 315 -10.19 16.20 4.21
N ALA A 316 -11.29 16.92 4.11
CA ALA A 316 -11.90 17.55 5.28
C ALA A 316 -12.34 16.45 6.26
N LEU A 317 -11.80 16.49 7.48
CA LEU A 317 -12.09 15.54 8.53
C LEU A 317 -13.34 15.95 9.30
N ALA A 318 -13.46 17.20 9.74
CA ALA A 318 -14.64 17.73 10.44
C ALA A 318 -14.77 19.24 10.24
N GLU A 319 -15.98 19.79 10.37
CA GLU A 319 -16.14 21.24 10.53
C GLU A 319 -15.70 21.63 11.95
N ILE A 320 -14.86 22.66 12.06
CA ILE A 320 -14.30 23.08 13.36
C ILE A 320 -15.41 23.49 14.33
N GLU A 321 -16.49 24.09 13.84
CA GLU A 321 -17.62 24.51 14.67
C GLU A 321 -18.26 23.34 15.43
N ASP A 322 -18.33 22.15 14.81
CA ASP A 322 -18.92 20.94 15.40
C ASP A 322 -18.06 20.33 16.51
N ILE A 323 -16.74 20.59 16.51
CA ILE A 323 -15.76 19.94 17.40
C ILE A 323 -14.96 20.92 18.26
N LYS A 324 -15.21 22.24 18.17
CA LYS A 324 -14.38 23.29 18.78
C LYS A 324 -14.12 23.10 20.29
N GLU A 325 -15.09 22.56 21.01
CA GLU A 325 -15.01 22.33 22.47
C GLU A 325 -14.13 21.13 22.82
N LEU A 326 -13.91 20.23 21.86
CA LEU A 326 -13.06 19.05 21.98
C LEU A 326 -11.64 19.29 21.45
N MET A 327 -11.39 20.44 20.82
CA MET A 327 -10.08 20.81 20.29
C MET A 327 -9.14 21.32 21.38
N GLY A 328 -8.31 20.41 21.90
CA GLY A 328 -7.16 20.73 22.74
C GLY A 328 -6.07 21.51 22.01
N GLU A 329 -5.05 21.96 22.75
CA GLU A 329 -3.93 22.76 22.24
C GLU A 329 -3.13 22.02 21.15
N ASP A 330 -2.80 20.74 21.37
CA ASP A 330 -2.08 19.89 20.41
C ASP A 330 -2.77 19.82 19.04
N MET A 331 -4.12 19.79 19.01
CA MET A 331 -4.88 19.78 17.76
C MET A 331 -4.91 21.13 17.06
N ARG A 332 -4.76 22.23 17.80
CA ARG A 332 -4.65 23.57 17.22
C ARG A 332 -3.28 23.77 16.58
N GLU A 333 -2.24 23.21 17.18
CA GLU A 333 -0.90 23.20 16.59
C GLU A 333 -0.78 22.22 15.42
N GLY A 334 -1.54 21.13 15.46
CA GLY A 334 -1.60 20.10 14.43
C GLY A 334 -0.80 18.87 14.83
N ILE A 335 -1.37 17.70 14.56
CA ILE A 335 -0.81 16.40 14.98
C ILE A 335 -0.24 15.70 13.76
N CYS A 336 0.99 15.21 13.87
CA CYS A 336 1.63 14.42 12.83
C CYS A 336 2.01 13.02 13.32
N VAL A 337 1.70 11.99 12.53
CA VAL A 337 2.09 10.60 12.76
C VAL A 337 2.89 10.12 11.57
N ILE A 338 4.17 9.78 11.79
CA ILE A 338 5.11 9.33 10.78
C ILE A 338 5.37 7.83 10.99
N LEU A 339 5.15 7.03 9.96
CA LEU A 339 5.25 5.58 10.00
C LEU A 339 6.30 5.08 9.02
N PHE A 340 7.29 4.37 9.55
CA PHE A 340 8.33 3.67 8.80
C PHE A 340 8.10 2.16 8.89
N LYS A 341 7.17 1.67 8.06
CA LYS A 341 6.74 0.26 8.08
C LYS A 341 7.91 -0.73 8.05
N THR A 342 8.88 -0.52 7.16
CA THR A 342 9.97 -1.48 6.90
C THR A 342 10.87 -1.70 8.11
N ILE A 343 11.09 -0.66 8.91
CA ILE A 343 11.90 -0.74 10.14
C ILE A 343 11.03 -0.84 11.40
N GLY A 344 9.71 -0.97 11.24
CA GLY A 344 8.77 -1.11 12.35
C GLY A 344 8.77 0.08 13.31
N LYS A 345 8.98 1.32 12.83
CA LYS A 345 9.02 2.52 13.68
C LYS A 345 7.83 3.45 13.41
N GLY A 346 7.27 4.01 14.47
CA GLY A 346 6.27 5.08 14.43
C GLY A 346 6.73 6.25 15.29
N VAL A 347 6.50 7.48 14.83
CA VAL A 347 6.90 8.72 15.52
C VAL A 347 5.73 9.69 15.49
N SER A 348 5.42 10.31 16.62
CA SER A 348 4.40 11.36 16.73
C SER A 348 5.08 12.67 17.12
N VAL A 349 4.77 13.73 16.39
CA VAL A 349 5.32 15.09 16.60
C VAL A 349 4.23 16.13 16.32
N SER A 350 4.43 17.35 16.81
CA SER A 350 3.58 18.47 16.40
C SER A 350 3.89 18.91 14.96
N LEU A 351 2.95 19.58 14.29
CA LEU A 351 3.20 20.13 12.97
C LEU A 351 4.38 21.14 12.96
N PRO A 352 4.51 22.08 13.92
CA PRO A 352 5.67 22.96 13.98
C PRO A 352 7.01 22.21 14.06
N GLU A 353 7.07 21.14 14.87
CA GLU A 353 8.27 20.31 14.98
C GLU A 353 8.60 19.61 13.66
N LEU A 354 7.59 19.04 12.98
CA LEU A 354 7.77 18.40 11.68
C LEU A 354 8.26 19.39 10.62
N ILE A 355 7.67 20.58 10.57
CA ILE A 355 8.06 21.64 9.62
C ILE A 355 9.50 22.09 9.92
N ALA A 356 9.83 22.34 11.19
CA ALA A 356 11.18 22.74 11.59
C ALA A 356 12.22 21.66 11.24
N HIS A 357 11.88 20.39 11.39
CA HIS A 357 12.70 19.27 10.94
C HIS A 357 12.86 19.25 9.42
N ASN A 358 11.76 19.35 8.68
CA ASN A 358 11.76 19.32 7.22
C ASN A 358 12.50 20.50 6.58
N GLN A 359 12.59 21.63 7.29
CA GLN A 359 13.36 22.82 6.90
C GLN A 359 14.80 22.83 7.43
N ASN A 360 15.25 21.76 8.11
CA ASN A 360 16.56 21.65 8.75
C ASN A 360 16.83 22.73 9.82
N LEU A 361 15.79 23.29 10.44
CA LEU A 361 15.91 24.27 11.53
C LEU A 361 16.13 23.56 12.88
N VAL A 362 15.38 22.49 13.14
CA VAL A 362 15.48 21.69 14.37
C VAL A 362 15.44 20.21 14.02
N LYS A 363 16.41 19.43 14.50
CA LYS A 363 16.47 17.99 14.20
C LYS A 363 15.70 17.18 15.24
N HIS A 364 14.63 16.50 14.82
CA HIS A 364 13.99 15.49 15.64
C HIS A 364 14.80 14.19 15.60
N GLN A 365 15.32 13.75 16.75
CA GLN A 365 16.29 12.65 16.83
C GLN A 365 15.76 11.35 16.20
N ASP A 366 14.52 10.97 16.49
CA ASP A 366 13.95 9.73 15.94
C ASP A 366 13.81 9.72 14.41
N LEU A 367 13.54 10.90 13.83
CA LEU A 367 13.40 11.06 12.39
C LEU A 367 14.78 11.00 11.73
N VAL A 368 15.78 11.69 12.31
CA VAL A 368 17.18 11.63 11.85
C VAL A 368 17.71 10.20 11.86
N GLU A 369 17.43 9.43 12.91
CA GLU A 369 17.84 8.02 12.98
C GLU A 369 17.19 7.17 11.88
N ALA A 370 15.89 7.33 11.67
CA ALA A 370 15.17 6.60 10.63
C ALA A 370 15.69 6.98 9.22
N GLU A 371 15.83 8.27 8.92
CA GLU A 371 16.39 8.73 7.64
C GLU A 371 17.84 8.27 7.44
N GLY A 372 18.62 8.26 8.52
CA GLY A 372 19.99 7.75 8.53
C GLY A 372 20.07 6.27 8.13
N LEU A 373 19.11 5.44 8.53
CA LEU A 373 19.05 4.04 8.10
C LEU A 373 18.80 3.92 6.59
N ALA A 374 17.92 4.74 6.03
CA ALA A 374 17.65 4.72 4.59
C ALA A 374 18.87 5.15 3.75
N ASN A 375 19.68 6.07 4.29
CA ASN A 375 20.86 6.58 3.59
C ASN A 375 22.02 5.57 3.54
N LYS A 376 22.06 4.56 4.42
CA LYS A 376 23.14 3.57 4.46
C LYS A 376 23.23 2.69 3.23
N THR A 377 22.13 2.54 2.49
CA THR A 377 22.02 1.60 1.36
C THR A 377 21.78 2.29 0.03
N VAL A 378 21.95 3.62 -0.02
CA VAL A 378 21.97 4.39 -1.26
C VAL A 378 23.06 3.85 -2.18
N GLY A 379 22.68 3.59 -3.44
CA GLY A 379 23.58 3.04 -4.46
C GLY A 379 23.85 1.53 -4.33
N TYR A 380 23.34 0.83 -3.32
CA TYR A 380 23.57 -0.62 -3.16
C TYR A 380 23.14 -1.40 -4.41
N PHE A 381 21.90 -1.18 -4.87
CA PHE A 381 21.37 -1.78 -6.09
C PHE A 381 21.90 -1.17 -7.39
N GLU A 382 22.77 -0.16 -7.36
CA GLU A 382 23.44 0.35 -8.57
C GLU A 382 24.83 -0.28 -8.72
N ASN A 383 25.44 -0.65 -7.60
CA ASN A 383 26.79 -1.21 -7.52
C ASN A 383 26.84 -2.75 -7.55
N LEU A 384 25.69 -3.42 -7.37
CA LEU A 384 25.50 -4.83 -7.71
C LEU A 384 25.38 -4.95 -9.22
#